data_AF-A0A7S6MS61-F1
#
_entry.id   AF-A0A7S6MS61-F1
#
_cell.length_a   1.000
_cell.length_b   1.000
_cell.length_c   1.000
_cell.angle_alpha   90.00
_cell.angle_beta   90.00
_cell.angle_gamma   90.00
#
_symmetry.space_group_name_H-M   'P 1'
#
loop_
_entity.id
_entity.type
_entity.pdbx_description
1 polymer ?
#
loop_
_entity_poly.entity_id
_entity_poly.type
_entity_poly.pdbx_seq_one_letter_code
_entity_poly.pdbx_strand_id
1 'polypeptide(L)'
;MTDEQDSLSTILEEKAQKVLSELGQNALPSGYWNNGIGQMGAYVNESGLHILAASDQAISFVRDITHPYRIKAADADGSLDAVEKMIIANGSADVEIFLNVDAVDYDIDRSGKTVLSPSAAMSTQAQTIKSAILKENHANGIKNLEDDFSARPVMRANIDRTAFHALIERDDIRAIRPINYADPRVAQWPDEVLEAAKQFGEAEVMITLRGGDLFTPKTGYLSETAIKSQVAANQTGFKRYHRPDRRA
;
A
#
# COMPACT_ATOMS: atom_id res chain seq x y z
N MET A 1 13.99 -42.55 -21.32
CA MET A 1 12.73 -41.78 -21.42
C MET A 1 12.40 -41.34 -20.01
N THR A 2 12.81 -40.14 -19.64
CA THR A 2 12.61 -39.57 -18.30
C THR A 2 12.22 -38.11 -18.49
N ASP A 3 11.01 -37.96 -19.03
CA ASP A 3 10.16 -36.78 -19.15
C ASP A 3 8.78 -37.37 -18.78
N GLU A 4 7.91 -36.87 -17.91
CA GLU A 4 7.71 -35.60 -17.25
C GLU A 4 7.09 -35.94 -15.88
N GLN A 5 7.64 -35.43 -14.79
CA GLN A 5 6.83 -35.09 -13.63
C GLN A 5 6.89 -33.58 -13.55
N ASP A 6 6.04 -32.91 -14.33
CA ASP A 6 5.76 -31.51 -14.07
C ASP A 6 5.34 -31.43 -12.61
N SER A 7 6.07 -30.60 -11.86
CA SER A 7 5.73 -30.40 -10.46
C SER A 7 4.28 -29.93 -10.39
N LEU A 8 3.54 -30.36 -9.37
CA LEU A 8 2.14 -29.94 -9.19
C LEU A 8 2.00 -28.39 -9.28
N SER A 9 3.01 -27.64 -8.83
CA SER A 9 3.08 -26.18 -8.98
C SER A 9 3.02 -25.75 -10.45
N THR A 10 3.85 -26.34 -11.31
CA THR A 10 3.91 -26.04 -12.75
C THR A 10 2.55 -26.27 -13.41
N ILE A 11 1.92 -27.41 -13.14
CA ILE A 11 0.59 -27.72 -13.69
C ILE A 11 -0.45 -26.69 -13.23
N LEU A 12 -0.41 -26.27 -11.96
CA LEU A 12 -1.36 -25.30 -11.42
C LEU A 12 -1.10 -23.88 -11.93
N GLU A 13 0.16 -23.51 -12.17
CA GLU A 13 0.54 -22.26 -12.83
C GLU A 13 0.02 -22.21 -14.27
N GLU A 14 0.18 -23.29 -15.03
CA GLU A 14 -0.36 -23.38 -16.39
C GLU A 14 -1.88 -23.28 -16.43
N LYS A 15 -2.58 -23.92 -15.48
CA LYS A 15 -4.04 -23.79 -15.36
C LYS A 15 -4.44 -22.35 -15.09
N ALA A 16 -3.75 -21.65 -14.19
CA ALA A 16 -4.03 -20.25 -13.92
C ALA A 16 -3.80 -19.37 -15.16
N GLN A 17 -2.74 -19.63 -15.93
CA GLN A 17 -2.50 -18.91 -17.18
C GLN A 17 -3.58 -19.18 -18.23
N LYS A 18 -4.09 -20.41 -18.32
CA LYS A 18 -5.24 -20.75 -19.19
C LYS A 18 -6.49 -19.98 -18.77
N VAL A 19 -6.81 -19.93 -17.47
CA VAL A 19 -7.94 -19.13 -16.94
C VAL A 19 -7.77 -17.64 -17.31
N LEU A 20 -6.59 -17.06 -17.12
CA LEU A 20 -6.32 -15.66 -17.48
C LEU A 20 -6.48 -15.42 -18.99
N SER A 21 -6.05 -16.37 -19.81
CA SER A 21 -6.21 -16.33 -21.28
C SER A 21 -7.70 -16.40 -21.69
N GLU A 22 -8.48 -17.29 -21.09
CA GLU A 22 -9.93 -17.41 -21.30
C GLU A 22 -10.66 -16.11 -20.94
N LEU A 23 -10.29 -15.50 -19.82
CA LEU A 23 -10.84 -14.22 -19.37
C LEU A 23 -10.51 -13.08 -20.36
N GLY A 24 -9.28 -13.04 -20.86
CA GLY A 24 -8.81 -12.04 -21.83
C GLY A 24 -9.10 -10.61 -21.36
N GLN A 25 -9.78 -9.82 -22.20
CA GLN A 25 -10.16 -8.43 -21.89
C GLN A 25 -11.18 -8.28 -20.74
N ASN A 26 -11.76 -9.38 -20.26
CA ASN A 26 -12.75 -9.38 -19.17
C ASN A 26 -12.11 -9.50 -17.79
N ALA A 27 -10.78 -9.64 -17.73
CA ALA A 27 -9.98 -9.47 -16.53
C ALA A 27 -9.14 -8.17 -16.62
N LEU A 28 -8.81 -7.59 -15.46
CA LEU A 28 -7.74 -6.59 -15.42
C LEU A 28 -6.40 -7.26 -15.80
N PRO A 29 -5.54 -6.57 -16.57
CA PRO A 29 -4.26 -7.14 -17.02
C PRO A 29 -3.21 -7.23 -15.89
N SER A 30 -3.53 -6.76 -14.68
CA SER A 30 -2.69 -6.80 -13.47
C SER A 30 -3.55 -6.89 -12.21
N GLY A 31 -2.89 -7.07 -11.05
CA GLY A 31 -3.58 -7.26 -9.77
C GLY A 31 -4.18 -8.66 -9.61
N TYR A 32 -3.60 -9.67 -10.27
CA TYR A 32 -3.92 -11.07 -10.05
C TYR A 32 -2.85 -11.73 -9.17
N TRP A 33 -3.25 -12.77 -8.46
CA TRP A 33 -2.35 -13.55 -7.61
C TRP A 33 -2.58 -15.04 -7.85
N ASN A 34 -1.55 -15.85 -7.61
CA ASN A 34 -1.61 -17.31 -7.63
C ASN A 34 -0.72 -17.82 -6.50
N ASN A 35 -1.21 -18.74 -5.68
CA ASN A 35 -0.46 -19.30 -4.56
C ASN A 35 0.24 -20.63 -4.86
N GLY A 36 0.20 -21.11 -6.11
CA GLY A 36 0.87 -22.35 -6.56
C GLY A 36 0.23 -23.64 -6.03
N ILE A 37 -0.81 -23.54 -5.19
CA ILE A 37 -1.55 -24.69 -4.63
C ILE A 37 -2.99 -24.76 -5.11
N GLY A 38 -3.29 -24.05 -6.21
CA GLY A 38 -4.55 -24.16 -6.94
C GLY A 38 -5.58 -23.07 -6.61
N GLN A 39 -5.15 -21.99 -5.97
CA GLN A 39 -5.97 -20.79 -5.83
C GLN A 39 -5.31 -19.62 -6.57
N MET A 40 -6.15 -18.90 -7.29
CA MET A 40 -5.81 -17.63 -7.89
C MET A 40 -6.93 -16.64 -7.67
N GLY A 41 -6.61 -15.35 -7.73
CA GLY A 41 -7.62 -14.30 -7.82
C GLY A 41 -7.26 -13.36 -8.94
N ALA A 42 -8.29 -12.80 -9.56
CA ALA A 42 -8.18 -11.78 -10.59
C ALA A 42 -9.38 -10.84 -10.47
N TYR A 43 -9.22 -9.60 -10.90
CA TYR A 43 -10.34 -8.68 -11.06
C TYR A 43 -11.02 -8.97 -12.37
N VAL A 44 -12.31 -9.33 -12.32
CA VAL A 44 -13.10 -9.67 -13.50
C VAL A 44 -14.38 -8.84 -13.54
N ASN A 45 -14.86 -8.53 -14.73
CA ASN A 45 -16.18 -7.94 -14.93
C ASN A 45 -17.27 -9.03 -15.00
N GLU A 46 -18.53 -8.63 -15.20
CA GLU A 46 -19.66 -9.55 -15.30
C GLU A 46 -19.49 -10.59 -16.42
N SER A 47 -19.06 -10.17 -17.61
CA SER A 47 -18.74 -11.10 -18.71
C SER A 47 -17.64 -12.09 -18.33
N GLY A 48 -16.64 -11.65 -17.56
CA GLY A 48 -15.59 -12.51 -17.02
C GLY A 48 -16.12 -13.56 -16.04
N LEU A 49 -17.12 -13.23 -15.22
CA LEU A 49 -17.79 -14.20 -14.35
C LEU A 49 -18.54 -15.27 -15.16
N HIS A 50 -19.18 -14.89 -16.27
CA HIS A 50 -19.80 -15.86 -17.17
C HIS A 50 -18.78 -16.77 -17.85
N ILE A 51 -17.61 -16.25 -18.23
CA ILE A 51 -16.50 -17.04 -18.76
C ILE A 51 -16.01 -18.03 -17.70
N LEU A 52 -15.81 -17.59 -16.45
CA LEU A 52 -15.40 -18.47 -15.35
C LEU A 52 -16.41 -19.58 -15.08
N ALA A 53 -17.72 -19.28 -15.16
CA ALA A 53 -18.77 -20.27 -14.97
C ALA A 53 -18.81 -21.35 -16.07
N ALA A 54 -18.22 -21.06 -17.23
CA ALA A 54 -18.11 -21.99 -18.35
C ALA A 54 -16.70 -22.57 -18.53
N SER A 55 -15.75 -22.22 -17.66
CA SER A 55 -14.35 -22.64 -17.77
C SER A 55 -14.16 -24.09 -17.30
N ASP A 56 -13.49 -24.91 -18.09
CA ASP A 56 -13.06 -26.27 -17.68
C ASP A 56 -11.83 -26.25 -16.75
N GLN A 57 -11.23 -25.07 -16.53
CA GLN A 57 -10.07 -24.88 -15.65
C GLN A 57 -10.46 -24.45 -14.23
N ALA A 58 -11.64 -23.84 -14.05
CA ALA A 58 -12.14 -23.35 -12.77
C ALA A 58 -13.26 -24.24 -12.22
N ILE A 59 -13.12 -24.70 -10.96
CA ILE A 59 -14.15 -25.53 -10.31
C ILE A 59 -15.19 -24.67 -9.57
N SER A 60 -14.77 -23.51 -9.05
CA SER A 60 -15.63 -22.54 -8.38
C SER A 60 -14.94 -21.19 -8.31
N PHE A 61 -15.70 -20.12 -8.11
CA PHE A 61 -15.19 -18.80 -7.77
C PHE A 61 -16.06 -18.18 -6.67
N VAL A 62 -15.42 -17.41 -5.80
CA VAL A 62 -16.07 -16.65 -4.72
C VAL A 62 -15.44 -15.28 -4.63
N ARG A 63 -16.11 -14.34 -3.95
CA ARG A 63 -15.48 -13.07 -3.61
C ARG A 63 -14.23 -13.33 -2.77
N ASP A 64 -13.13 -12.72 -3.17
CA ASP A 64 -11.86 -12.85 -2.47
C ASP A 64 -11.85 -12.01 -1.18
N ILE A 65 -12.26 -12.65 -0.08
CA ILE A 65 -12.24 -12.04 1.26
C ILE A 65 -10.82 -11.85 1.81
N THR A 66 -9.80 -12.42 1.15
CA THR A 66 -8.41 -12.35 1.59
C THR A 66 -7.65 -11.17 0.98
N HIS A 67 -8.25 -10.47 0.02
CA HIS A 67 -7.64 -9.32 -0.65
C HIS A 67 -7.05 -8.27 0.30
N PRO A 68 -7.73 -7.83 1.38
CA PRO A 68 -7.17 -6.86 2.32
C PRO A 68 -5.85 -7.31 2.97
N TYR A 69 -5.60 -8.61 3.08
CA TYR A 69 -4.35 -9.16 3.64
C TYR A 69 -3.19 -9.16 2.65
N ARG A 70 -3.45 -9.03 1.34
CA ARG A 70 -2.41 -8.96 0.31
C ARG A 70 -2.02 -7.52 -0.05
N ILE A 71 -2.86 -6.54 0.31
CA ILE A 71 -2.52 -5.13 0.19
C ILE A 71 -1.32 -4.82 1.11
N LYS A 72 -0.23 -4.35 0.48
CA LYS A 72 1.04 -4.03 1.14
C LYS A 72 1.17 -2.53 1.42
N ALA A 73 0.62 -1.70 0.53
CA ALA A 73 0.52 -0.26 0.74
C ALA A 73 -0.29 0.06 2.01
N ALA A 74 0.11 1.10 2.73
CA ALA A 74 -0.60 1.56 3.91
C ALA A 74 -2.01 2.10 3.55
N ASP A 75 -3.00 1.72 4.34
CA ASP A 75 -4.41 2.16 4.20
C ASP A 75 -5.06 2.49 5.55
N ALA A 76 -4.27 2.60 6.61
CA ALA A 76 -4.84 2.79 7.95
C ALA A 76 -5.62 4.11 8.07
N ASP A 77 -5.26 5.11 7.26
CA ASP A 77 -5.91 6.42 7.18
C ASP A 77 -7.14 6.44 6.25
N GLY A 78 -7.41 5.36 5.49
CA GLY A 78 -8.48 5.30 4.49
C GLY A 78 -8.10 5.96 3.17
N SER A 79 -6.80 6.12 2.89
CA SER A 79 -6.33 6.76 1.67
C SER A 79 -6.57 5.90 0.44
N LEU A 80 -6.47 4.57 0.51
CA LEU A 80 -6.71 3.70 -0.65
C LEU A 80 -8.18 3.69 -1.02
N ASP A 81 -9.07 3.65 -0.03
CA ASP A 81 -10.53 3.81 -0.23
C ASP A 81 -10.86 5.14 -0.95
N ALA A 82 -10.16 6.22 -0.61
CA ALA A 82 -10.35 7.51 -1.26
C ALA A 82 -9.87 7.49 -2.72
N VAL A 83 -8.72 6.86 -3.01
CA VAL A 83 -8.23 6.65 -4.38
C VAL A 83 -9.19 5.80 -5.19
N GLU A 84 -9.67 4.68 -4.66
CA GLU A 84 -10.59 3.79 -5.35
C GLU A 84 -11.90 4.50 -5.69
N LYS A 85 -12.46 5.29 -4.77
CA LYS A 85 -13.65 6.12 -5.03
C LYS A 85 -13.42 7.13 -6.15
N MET A 86 -12.25 7.77 -6.21
CA MET A 86 -11.91 8.69 -7.30
C MET A 86 -11.80 7.96 -8.65
N ILE A 87 -11.18 6.77 -8.67
CA ILE A 87 -11.09 5.93 -9.88
C ILE A 87 -12.48 5.49 -10.34
N ILE A 88 -13.37 5.08 -9.42
CA ILE A 88 -14.75 4.70 -9.76
C ILE A 88 -15.51 5.88 -10.35
N ALA A 89 -15.34 7.09 -9.80
CA ALA A 89 -16.05 8.27 -10.25
C ALA A 89 -15.52 8.83 -11.59
N ASN A 90 -14.20 8.81 -11.78
CA ASN A 90 -13.53 9.58 -12.84
C ASN A 90 -12.73 8.70 -13.84
N GLY A 91 -12.68 7.39 -13.62
CA GLY A 91 -11.84 6.45 -14.38
C GLY A 91 -10.35 6.50 -14.00
N SER A 92 -9.92 7.49 -13.21
CA SER A 92 -8.55 7.67 -12.74
C SER A 92 -8.48 8.53 -11.47
N ALA A 93 -7.34 8.57 -10.81
CA ALA A 93 -7.08 9.41 -9.64
C ALA A 93 -5.69 10.04 -9.68
N ASP A 94 -5.61 11.31 -9.32
CA ASP A 94 -4.34 12.00 -9.10
C ASP A 94 -3.84 11.69 -7.68
N VAL A 95 -2.65 11.09 -7.59
CA VAL A 95 -2.11 10.51 -6.35
C VAL A 95 -0.66 10.89 -6.09
N GLU A 96 -0.29 10.87 -4.82
CA GLU A 96 1.08 10.72 -4.35
C GLU A 96 1.35 9.24 -4.02
N ILE A 97 2.39 8.69 -4.64
CA ILE A 97 2.86 7.31 -4.44
C ILE A 97 4.15 7.39 -3.63
N PHE A 98 4.10 6.96 -2.38
CA PHE A 98 5.24 6.93 -1.48
C PHE A 98 5.99 5.61 -1.64
N LEU A 99 7.27 5.69 -1.96
CA LEU A 99 8.11 4.52 -2.19
C LEU A 99 8.70 4.01 -0.88
N ASN A 100 8.83 2.69 -0.80
CA ASN A 100 9.52 2.02 0.29
C ASN A 100 11.02 2.00 -0.04
N VAL A 101 11.75 2.97 0.52
CA VAL A 101 13.20 3.09 0.39
C VAL A 101 13.86 2.99 1.76
N ASP A 102 15.05 2.39 1.79
CA ASP A 102 15.80 2.13 3.03
C ASP A 102 16.69 3.31 3.41
N ALA A 103 17.10 4.10 2.41
CA ALA A 103 18.07 5.17 2.56
C ALA A 103 17.45 6.54 2.92
N VAL A 104 16.19 6.57 3.38
CA VAL A 104 15.52 7.78 3.86
C VAL A 104 15.46 7.81 5.39
N ASP A 105 16.21 8.74 5.97
CA ASP A 105 16.01 9.11 7.36
C ASP A 105 15.00 10.24 7.46
N TYR A 106 14.23 10.24 8.54
CA TYR A 106 13.26 11.28 8.80
C TYR A 106 13.06 11.49 10.30
N ASP A 107 12.54 12.66 10.62
CA ASP A 107 12.14 13.04 11.98
C ASP A 107 10.70 13.59 11.95
N ILE A 108 10.13 13.77 13.14
CA ILE A 108 8.87 14.46 13.35
C ILE A 108 9.19 15.77 14.09
N ASP A 109 8.86 16.90 13.47
CA ASP A 109 9.10 18.21 14.08
C ASP A 109 8.11 18.53 15.22
N ARG A 110 8.30 19.68 15.86
CA ARG A 110 7.43 20.16 16.95
C ARG A 110 6.01 20.50 16.50
N SER A 111 5.71 20.50 15.20
CA SER A 111 4.35 20.65 14.68
C SER A 111 3.70 19.31 14.33
N GLY A 112 4.42 18.20 14.50
CA GLY A 112 3.97 16.87 14.09
C GLY A 112 4.20 16.56 12.61
N LYS A 113 4.93 17.43 11.89
CA LYS A 113 5.20 17.23 10.45
C LYS A 113 6.44 16.37 10.26
N THR A 114 6.43 15.57 9.20
CA THR A 114 7.61 14.82 8.77
C THR A 114 8.65 15.76 8.18
N VAL A 115 9.86 15.67 8.70
CA VAL A 115 11.05 16.33 8.15
C VAL A 115 11.96 15.26 7.60
N LEU A 116 12.12 15.24 6.29
CA LEU A 116 12.94 14.26 5.58
C LEU A 116 14.39 14.74 5.52
N SER A 117 15.31 13.79 5.66
CA SER A 117 16.75 13.98 5.45
C SER A 117 17.15 13.26 4.16
N PRO A 118 16.91 13.84 2.97
CA PRO A 118 17.17 13.18 1.70
C PRO A 118 18.66 12.87 1.53
N SER A 119 18.95 11.75 0.88
CA SER A 119 20.31 11.31 0.57
C SER A 119 20.42 10.92 -0.90
N ALA A 120 21.62 10.96 -1.47
CA ALA A 120 21.83 10.48 -2.84
C ALA A 120 21.43 9.01 -3.01
N ALA A 121 21.66 8.18 -1.98
CA ALA A 121 21.25 6.79 -1.96
C ALA A 121 19.72 6.62 -2.02
N MET A 122 18.97 7.48 -1.32
CA MET A 122 17.50 7.53 -1.42
C MET A 122 17.06 7.81 -2.86
N SER A 123 17.62 8.86 -3.48
CA SER A 123 17.25 9.24 -4.85
C SER A 123 17.56 8.13 -5.86
N THR A 124 18.71 7.45 -5.71
CA THR A 124 19.08 6.31 -6.55
C THR A 124 18.11 5.15 -6.37
N GLN A 125 17.79 4.76 -5.14
CA GLN A 125 16.85 3.67 -4.86
C GLN A 125 15.45 3.98 -5.40
N ALA A 126 14.97 5.21 -5.19
CA ALA A 126 13.70 5.67 -5.72
C ALA A 126 13.65 5.63 -7.26
N GLN A 127 14.73 6.01 -7.94
CA GLN A 127 14.82 5.89 -9.40
C GLN A 127 14.84 4.44 -9.88
N THR A 128 15.49 3.54 -9.15
CA THR A 128 15.48 2.10 -9.45
C THR A 128 14.05 1.54 -9.37
N ILE A 129 13.32 1.87 -8.29
CA ILE A 129 11.93 1.45 -8.10
C ILE A 129 11.02 2.02 -9.20
N LYS A 130 11.11 3.33 -9.49
CA LYS A 130 10.38 3.97 -10.60
C LYS A 130 10.62 3.24 -11.93
N SER A 131 11.89 2.95 -12.22
CA SER A 131 12.28 2.26 -13.46
C SER A 131 11.74 0.82 -13.52
N ALA A 132 11.61 0.14 -12.38
CA ALA A 132 11.01 -1.19 -12.32
C ALA A 132 9.50 -1.14 -12.58
N ILE A 133 8.78 -0.22 -11.93
CA ILE A 133 7.34 0.02 -12.14
C ILE A 133 7.03 0.27 -13.62
N LEU A 134 7.82 1.14 -14.27
CA LEU A 134 7.59 1.53 -15.67
C LEU A 134 7.88 0.43 -16.70
N LYS A 135 8.47 -0.70 -16.30
CA LYS A 135 8.70 -1.86 -17.17
C LYS A 135 7.55 -2.87 -17.13
N GLU A 136 6.60 -2.72 -16.22
CA GLU A 136 5.50 -3.66 -16.04
C GLU A 136 4.27 -3.30 -16.86
N ASN A 137 3.42 -4.29 -17.14
CA ASN A 137 2.22 -4.12 -17.98
C ASN A 137 1.25 -3.05 -17.46
N HIS A 138 1.22 -2.83 -16.15
CA HIS A 138 0.36 -1.84 -15.51
C HIS A 138 0.86 -0.39 -15.69
N ALA A 139 2.07 -0.17 -16.21
CA ALA A 139 2.65 1.16 -16.42
C ALA A 139 1.83 2.03 -17.39
N ASN A 140 1.11 1.42 -18.33
CA ASN A 140 0.21 2.14 -19.24
C ASN A 140 -0.92 2.88 -18.52
N GLY A 141 -1.28 2.42 -17.33
CA GLY A 141 -2.27 3.05 -16.45
C GLY A 141 -1.71 4.21 -15.63
N ILE A 142 -0.41 4.53 -15.74
CA ILE A 142 0.26 5.62 -15.02
C ILE A 142 0.54 6.76 -15.99
N LYS A 143 -0.04 7.92 -15.72
CA LYS A 143 0.06 9.14 -16.57
C LYS A 143 0.57 10.32 -15.76
N ASN A 144 1.10 11.33 -16.46
CA ASN A 144 1.59 12.58 -15.86
C ASN A 144 2.56 12.33 -14.70
N LEU A 145 3.47 11.37 -14.87
CA LEU A 145 4.36 10.92 -13.81
C LEU A 145 5.46 11.95 -13.56
N GLU A 146 5.43 12.56 -12.38
CA GLU A 146 6.44 13.45 -11.83
C GLU A 146 7.09 12.81 -10.61
N ASP A 147 8.32 13.18 -10.31
CA ASP A 147 9.01 12.76 -9.09
C ASP A 147 9.76 13.92 -8.44
N ASP A 148 9.89 13.85 -7.12
CA ASP A 148 10.71 14.78 -6.33
C ASP A 148 11.75 14.00 -5.53
N PHE A 149 12.41 13.04 -6.18
CA PHE A 149 13.39 12.17 -5.52
C PHE A 149 14.62 12.91 -4.97
N SER A 150 14.77 14.20 -5.30
CA SER A 150 15.76 15.08 -4.69
C SER A 150 15.44 15.43 -3.23
N ALA A 151 14.16 15.46 -2.86
CA ALA A 151 13.70 15.83 -1.53
C ALA A 151 12.94 14.70 -0.82
N ARG A 152 12.19 13.87 -1.57
CA ARG A 152 11.27 12.87 -1.02
C ARG A 152 11.20 11.62 -1.89
N PRO A 153 11.02 10.41 -1.33
CA PRO A 153 10.81 9.19 -2.12
C PRO A 153 9.35 9.11 -2.60
N VAL A 154 8.89 10.11 -3.34
CA VAL A 154 7.48 10.25 -3.76
C VAL A 154 7.41 10.51 -5.26
N MET A 155 6.48 9.81 -5.90
CA MET A 155 6.03 10.10 -7.26
C MET A 155 4.63 10.71 -7.22
N ARG A 156 4.34 11.59 -8.17
CA ARG A 156 3.00 12.11 -8.43
C ARG A 156 2.53 11.61 -9.78
N ALA A 157 1.32 11.10 -9.86
CA ALA A 157 0.79 10.57 -11.10
C ALA A 157 -0.74 10.59 -11.11
N ASN A 158 -1.31 10.56 -12.31
CA ASN A 158 -2.68 10.13 -12.53
C ASN A 158 -2.66 8.61 -12.78
N ILE A 159 -3.34 7.83 -11.94
CA ILE A 159 -3.39 6.36 -12.07
C ILE A 159 -4.81 5.88 -12.37
N ASP A 160 -4.92 4.90 -13.26
CA ASP A 160 -6.18 4.20 -13.51
C ASP A 160 -6.38 3.00 -12.58
N ARG A 161 -7.50 2.29 -12.77
CA ARG A 161 -7.85 1.09 -12.00
C ARG A 161 -6.80 -0.02 -12.10
N THR A 162 -6.22 -0.22 -13.27
CA THR A 162 -5.21 -1.25 -13.53
C THR A 162 -3.93 -0.95 -12.76
N ALA A 163 -3.43 0.27 -12.87
CA ALA A 163 -2.26 0.73 -12.14
C ALA A 163 -2.49 0.69 -10.62
N PHE A 164 -3.66 1.13 -10.14
CA PHE A 164 -3.98 1.12 -8.71
C PHE A 164 -3.90 -0.28 -8.10
N HIS A 165 -4.63 -1.26 -8.63
CA HIS A 165 -4.62 -2.61 -8.06
C HIS A 165 -3.27 -3.31 -8.20
N ALA A 166 -2.44 -2.94 -9.17
CA ALA A 166 -1.07 -3.45 -9.26
C ALA A 166 -0.16 -2.83 -8.19
N LEU A 167 -0.20 -1.50 -8.02
CA LEU A 167 0.71 -0.77 -7.14
C LEU A 167 0.49 -1.08 -5.66
N ILE A 168 -0.75 -1.28 -5.22
CA ILE A 168 -1.06 -1.52 -3.78
C ILE A 168 -0.53 -2.87 -3.25
N GLU A 169 -0.19 -3.81 -4.14
CA GLU A 169 0.32 -5.15 -3.79
C GLU A 169 1.86 -5.26 -3.92
N ARG A 170 2.55 -4.17 -4.28
CA ARG A 170 4.03 -4.16 -4.43
C ARG A 170 4.74 -3.96 -3.09
N ASP A 171 5.88 -4.63 -2.90
CA ASP A 171 6.72 -4.49 -1.70
C ASP A 171 7.46 -3.14 -1.65
N ASP A 172 7.70 -2.53 -2.81
CA ASP A 172 8.42 -1.27 -2.96
C ASP A 172 7.49 -0.04 -2.89
N ILE A 173 6.20 -0.24 -2.65
CA ILE A 173 5.21 0.81 -2.42
C ILE A 173 4.82 0.85 -0.95
N ARG A 174 5.06 1.99 -0.31
CA ARG A 174 4.79 2.22 1.11
C ARG A 174 3.37 2.70 1.35
N ALA A 175 2.89 3.64 0.55
CA ALA A 175 1.55 4.19 0.64
C ALA A 175 1.13 4.82 -0.69
N ILE A 176 -0.17 4.90 -0.94
CA ILE A 176 -0.74 5.67 -2.05
C ILE A 176 -1.84 6.55 -1.47
N ARG A 177 -1.80 7.85 -1.77
CA ARG A 177 -2.77 8.82 -1.26
C ARG A 177 -3.20 9.76 -2.38
N PRO A 178 -4.44 10.28 -2.36
CA PRO A 178 -4.79 11.42 -3.21
C PRO A 178 -3.82 12.59 -2.99
N ILE A 179 -3.59 13.41 -4.03
CA ILE A 179 -2.80 14.64 -3.86
C ILE A 179 -3.47 15.52 -2.80
N ASN A 180 -2.67 16.04 -1.85
CA ASN A 180 -3.13 16.83 -0.70
C ASN A 180 -4.10 16.09 0.25
N TYR A 181 -4.03 14.75 0.31
CA TYR A 181 -4.87 13.98 1.21
C TYR A 181 -4.67 14.39 2.68
N ALA A 182 -5.78 14.69 3.33
CA ALA A 182 -5.85 14.88 4.77
C ALA A 182 -6.63 13.71 5.37
N ASP A 183 -6.03 13.04 6.36
CA ASP A 183 -6.64 11.90 7.06
C ASP A 183 -7.99 12.32 7.68
N PRO A 184 -9.13 11.85 7.12
CA PRO A 184 -10.46 12.33 7.46
C PRO A 184 -10.98 11.76 8.78
N ARG A 185 -10.27 10.79 9.38
CA ARG A 185 -10.72 10.14 10.62
C ARG A 185 -10.83 11.19 11.72
N VAL A 186 -12.01 11.27 12.34
CA VAL A 186 -12.22 12.09 13.54
C VAL A 186 -11.63 11.33 14.73
N ALA A 187 -11.03 12.04 15.68
CA ALA A 187 -10.65 11.42 16.94
C ALA A 187 -11.90 10.81 17.63
N GLN A 188 -11.78 9.55 18.05
CA GLN A 188 -12.83 8.86 18.78
C GLN A 188 -12.54 8.94 20.28
N TRP A 189 -13.56 9.27 21.07
CA TRP A 189 -13.49 9.40 22.52
C TRP A 189 -14.49 8.41 23.14
N PRO A 190 -14.06 7.21 23.57
CA PRO A 190 -14.96 6.22 24.11
C PRO A 190 -15.62 6.70 25.41
N ASP A 191 -16.97 6.64 25.48
CA ASP A 191 -17.72 7.10 26.65
C ASP A 191 -17.31 6.35 27.93
N GLU A 192 -16.98 5.07 27.83
CA GLU A 192 -16.53 4.25 28.97
C GLU A 192 -15.28 4.81 29.66
N VAL A 193 -14.33 5.37 28.89
CA VAL A 193 -13.11 5.99 29.43
C VAL A 193 -13.45 7.33 30.09
N LEU A 194 -14.37 8.09 29.50
CA LEU A 194 -14.84 9.36 30.06
C LEU A 194 -15.59 9.15 31.38
N GLU A 195 -16.41 8.09 31.48
CA GLU A 195 -17.12 7.74 32.71
C GLU A 195 -16.17 7.20 33.79
N ALA A 196 -15.17 6.38 33.43
CA ALA A 196 -14.13 5.96 34.38
C ALA A 196 -13.39 7.17 34.98
N ALA A 197 -13.02 8.14 34.15
CA ALA A 197 -12.39 9.38 34.62
C ALA A 197 -13.29 10.19 35.56
N LYS A 198 -14.61 10.23 35.31
CA LYS A 198 -15.58 10.88 36.22
C LYS A 198 -15.72 10.15 37.55
N GLN A 199 -15.72 8.82 37.54
CA GLN A 199 -15.94 8.00 38.74
C GLN A 199 -14.71 7.98 39.66
N PHE A 200 -13.51 7.85 39.07
CA PHE A 200 -12.27 7.61 39.82
C PHE A 200 -11.36 8.84 39.88
N GLY A 201 -11.71 9.93 39.19
CA GLY A 201 -10.88 11.15 39.08
C GLY A 201 -9.74 11.03 38.06
N GLU A 202 -9.50 9.84 37.53
CA GLU A 202 -8.49 9.53 36.53
C GLU A 202 -8.92 8.32 35.68
N ALA A 203 -8.32 8.17 34.49
CA ALA A 203 -8.48 6.99 33.65
C ALA A 203 -7.14 6.68 32.97
N GLU A 204 -6.77 5.40 32.93
CA GLU A 204 -5.68 4.93 32.10
C GLU A 204 -6.14 4.91 30.64
N VAL A 205 -5.34 5.51 29.75
CA VAL A 205 -5.69 5.62 28.32
C VAL A 205 -4.52 5.19 27.45
N MET A 206 -4.83 4.46 26.39
CA MET A 206 -3.91 4.22 25.28
C MET A 206 -4.25 5.21 24.16
N ILE A 207 -3.30 6.07 23.80
CA ILE A 207 -3.48 7.11 22.78
C ILE A 207 -2.80 6.67 21.49
N THR A 208 -3.57 6.52 20.42
CA THR A 208 -3.03 6.32 19.06
C THR A 208 -2.79 7.68 18.42
N LEU A 209 -1.52 7.97 18.10
CA LEU A 209 -1.14 9.21 17.43
C LEU A 209 -1.22 9.08 15.92
N ARG A 210 -1.53 10.18 15.23
CA ARG A 210 -1.37 10.26 13.78
C ARG A 210 0.12 10.20 13.46
N GLY A 211 0.49 9.29 12.55
CA GLY A 211 1.87 9.17 12.10
C GLY A 211 2.25 10.27 11.12
N GLY A 212 3.56 10.41 10.89
CA GLY A 212 4.08 11.25 9.80
C GLY A 212 3.79 10.66 8.42
N ASP A 213 4.21 11.37 7.37
CA ASP A 213 3.94 11.01 5.97
C ASP A 213 4.43 9.60 5.61
N LEU A 214 5.56 9.18 6.19
CA LEU A 214 6.13 7.85 6.00
C LEU A 214 5.64 6.81 7.02
N PHE A 215 4.75 7.14 7.96
CA PHE A 215 4.27 6.13 8.89
C PHE A 215 3.45 5.04 8.17
N THR A 216 3.75 3.77 8.48
CA THR A 216 2.90 2.65 8.11
C THR A 216 2.87 1.59 9.22
N PRO A 217 1.71 0.99 9.52
CA PRO A 217 1.63 -0.17 10.40
C PRO A 217 2.04 -1.48 9.69
N LYS A 218 2.22 -1.47 8.35
CA LYS A 218 2.55 -2.64 7.54
C LYS A 218 4.05 -2.96 7.59
N THR A 219 4.61 -3.10 8.79
CA THR A 219 6.07 -3.27 9.00
C THR A 219 6.63 -4.56 8.41
N GLY A 220 5.80 -5.58 8.16
CA GLY A 220 6.22 -6.85 7.57
C GLY A 220 6.76 -6.74 6.13
N TYR A 221 6.53 -5.61 5.46
CA TYR A 221 7.04 -5.32 4.12
C TYR A 221 8.12 -4.23 4.12
N LEU A 222 8.53 -3.75 5.31
CA LEU A 222 9.63 -2.80 5.46
C LEU A 222 10.94 -3.56 5.73
N SER A 223 12.05 -3.02 5.26
CA SER A 223 13.36 -3.49 5.72
C SER A 223 13.57 -3.19 7.20
N GLU A 224 14.49 -3.90 7.85
CA GLU A 224 14.89 -3.59 9.22
C GLU A 224 15.36 -2.15 9.40
N THR A 225 16.04 -1.59 8.39
CA THR A 225 16.50 -0.20 8.39
C THR A 225 15.31 0.75 8.38
N ALA A 226 14.35 0.54 7.48
CA ALA A 226 13.14 1.38 7.40
C ALA A 226 12.29 1.30 8.68
N ILE A 227 12.22 0.13 9.32
CA ILE A 227 11.58 -0.04 10.64
C ILE A 227 12.31 0.79 11.70
N LYS A 228 13.65 0.68 11.76
CA LYS A 228 14.48 1.44 12.72
C LYS A 228 14.33 2.95 12.53
N SER A 229 14.33 3.45 11.29
CA SER A 229 14.13 4.88 11.02
C SER A 229 12.73 5.35 11.43
N GLN A 230 11.68 4.56 11.20
CA GLN A 230 10.34 4.88 11.70
C GLN A 230 10.25 4.92 13.22
N VAL A 231 10.87 3.94 13.90
CA VAL A 231 10.93 3.91 15.37
C VAL A 231 11.71 5.12 15.90
N ALA A 232 12.86 5.44 15.31
CA ALA A 232 13.69 6.56 15.71
C ALA A 232 12.99 7.90 15.54
N ALA A 233 12.27 8.11 14.43
CA ALA A 233 11.49 9.32 14.18
C ALA A 233 10.39 9.51 15.25
N ASN A 234 9.62 8.45 15.54
CA ASN A 234 8.56 8.49 16.54
C ASN A 234 9.12 8.73 17.95
N GLN A 235 10.21 8.06 18.33
CA GLN A 235 10.86 8.26 19.63
C GLN A 235 11.45 9.67 19.77
N THR A 236 12.04 10.21 18.70
CA THR A 236 12.63 11.56 18.72
C THR A 236 11.55 12.63 18.81
N GLY A 237 10.46 12.48 18.05
CA GLY A 237 9.26 13.29 18.20
C GLY A 237 8.79 13.34 19.66
N PHE A 238 8.62 12.17 20.30
CA PHE A 238 8.21 12.10 21.71
C PHE A 238 9.20 12.79 22.67
N LYS A 239 10.50 12.56 22.52
CA LYS A 239 11.55 13.13 23.40
C LYS A 239 11.67 14.65 23.26
N ARG A 240 11.45 15.21 22.06
CA ARG A 240 11.55 16.66 21.82
C ARG A 240 10.50 17.47 22.59
N TYR A 241 9.36 16.87 22.93
CA TYR A 241 8.34 17.48 23.79
C TYR A 241 8.65 17.37 25.29
N HIS A 242 9.48 16.41 25.70
CA HIS A 242 9.78 16.13 27.11
C HIS A 242 11.10 16.73 27.61
N ARG A 243 11.76 17.60 26.83
CA ARG A 243 12.85 18.43 27.39
C ARG A 243 12.23 19.67 28.03
N PRO A 244 12.21 19.78 29.38
CA PRO A 244 11.93 21.08 29.98
C PRO A 244 12.98 22.05 29.46
N ASP A 245 12.54 23.24 29.04
CA ASP A 245 13.45 24.34 28.76
C ASP A 245 14.31 24.58 30.01
N ARG A 246 15.53 24.04 30.00
CA ARG A 246 16.57 24.46 30.94
C ARG A 246 17.08 25.81 30.45
N ARG A 247 16.27 26.85 30.66
CA ARG A 247 16.72 28.23 30.71
C ARG A 247 16.27 28.79 32.04
N ALA A 248 17.16 28.62 33.02
CA ALA A 248 17.34 29.56 34.12
C ALA A 248 18.10 30.78 33.59
#